data_AF-A0A3D2C4Z5-F1
#
_entry.id   AF-A0A3D2C4Z5-F1
#
_cell.length_a   1.000
_cell.length_b   1.000
_cell.length_c   1.000
_cell.angle_alpha   90.00
_cell.angle_beta   90.00
_cell.angle_gamma   90.00
#
_symmetry.space_group_name_H-M   'P 1'
#
loop_
_entity.id
_entity.type
_entity.pdbx_description
1 polymer ?
#
loop_
_entity_poly.entity_id
_entity_poly.type
_entity_poly.pdbx_seq_one_letter_code
_entity_poly.pdbx_strand_id
1 'polypeptide(L)'
;MVRWPAHERSDSAIFPRNDAMRLPALDPSSASIVLMAAIGAAACLGDGKDADGDTGRETSFERDSGDSWADSGSGGEGEGEGEGEGEGEGEGEGESAETIDTVIDATDYEAWQRYDFESLNLVAEAQPWDIALQRYCIHLNGGVNGDGGVEAVVIDGARFDDVTSSDVPPDGDAAWVTDSADPEGDPSCSGAVFGDWFDYDTATHTLTPKPRVTIVRTVEGMPVKIEFMDYYDGSGTSGHIRFRWAALTP
;
A
#
# COMPACT_ATOMS: atom_id res chain seq x y z
N MET A 1 -28.46 73.34 49.15
CA MET A 1 -27.85 72.19 48.47
C MET A 1 -27.69 72.55 47.00
N VAL A 2 -26.59 73.18 46.57
CA VAL A 2 -25.23 72.65 46.33
C VAL A 2 -25.20 71.60 45.20
N ARG A 3 -24.72 72.06 44.04
CA ARG A 3 -24.24 71.31 42.86
C ARG A 3 -22.85 70.72 43.12
N TRP A 4 -22.51 69.65 42.37
CA TRP A 4 -21.21 69.27 41.74
C TRP A 4 -20.95 67.73 41.80
N PRO A 5 -20.03 67.14 40.99
CA PRO A 5 -19.83 67.15 39.53
C PRO A 5 -20.10 65.79 38.84
N ALA A 6 -20.15 65.85 37.50
CA ALA A 6 -19.83 64.74 36.61
C ALA A 6 -18.35 64.34 36.72
N HIS A 7 -18.07 63.04 36.74
CA HIS A 7 -16.72 62.51 36.61
C HIS A 7 -16.59 61.84 35.25
N GLU A 8 -15.84 62.48 34.36
CA GLU A 8 -15.24 61.82 33.20
C GLU A 8 -14.23 60.77 33.70
N ARG A 9 -14.27 59.59 33.09
CA ARG A 9 -13.09 58.75 32.89
C ARG A 9 -13.13 58.23 31.46
N SER A 10 -12.24 58.78 30.67
CA SER A 10 -11.59 58.12 29.56
C SER A 10 -10.98 56.81 30.05
N ASP A 11 -11.30 55.69 29.40
CA ASP A 11 -10.22 54.82 28.94
C ASP A 11 -10.66 53.94 27.77
N SER A 12 -9.74 53.86 26.83
CA SER A 12 -9.86 53.29 25.50
C SER A 12 -9.86 51.77 25.55
N ALA A 13 -10.78 51.14 24.84
CA ALA A 13 -10.59 49.78 24.31
C ALA A 13 -11.16 49.72 22.90
N ILE A 14 -10.23 49.76 21.96
CA ILE A 14 -10.39 49.63 20.52
C ILE A 14 -10.93 48.23 20.22
N PHE A 15 -12.16 48.16 19.71
CA PHE A 15 -12.65 46.99 18.98
C PHE A 15 -12.27 47.18 17.50
N PRO A 16 -11.43 46.35 16.89
CA PRO A 16 -11.35 46.32 15.44
C PRO A 16 -12.65 45.68 14.91
N ARG A 17 -13.36 46.48 14.10
CA ARG A 17 -14.48 46.03 13.27
C ARG A 17 -13.93 45.13 12.16
N ASN A 18 -14.61 44.00 11.91
CA ASN A 18 -14.42 43.17 10.73
C ASN A 18 -14.49 44.04 9.48
N ASP A 19 -13.36 44.18 8.80
CA ASP A 19 -13.31 44.74 7.46
C ASP A 19 -13.30 43.57 6.47
N ALA A 20 -14.36 43.52 5.66
CA ALA A 20 -14.56 42.51 4.64
C ALA A 20 -13.58 42.75 3.49
N MET A 21 -12.52 41.93 3.40
CA MET A 21 -11.67 41.88 2.22
C MET A 21 -12.15 40.80 1.26
N ARG A 22 -12.70 41.28 0.14
CA ARG A 22 -12.97 40.57 -1.11
C ARG A 22 -11.84 39.63 -1.49
N LEU A 23 -12.21 38.39 -1.80
CA LEU A 23 -11.39 37.41 -2.53
C LEU A 23 -11.06 37.95 -3.94
N PRO A 24 -9.81 37.93 -4.42
CA PRO A 24 -9.52 38.06 -5.84
C PRO A 24 -9.89 36.76 -6.57
N ALA A 25 -10.60 36.90 -7.69
CA ALA A 25 -10.94 35.80 -8.58
C ALA A 25 -9.67 35.19 -9.20
N LEU A 26 -9.56 33.87 -9.17
CA LEU A 26 -8.54 33.10 -9.89
C LEU A 26 -8.86 33.15 -11.40
N ASP A 27 -7.91 33.66 -12.18
CA ASP A 27 -7.91 33.67 -13.64
C ASP A 27 -7.52 32.28 -14.18
N PRO A 28 -8.37 31.58 -14.95
CA PRO A 28 -8.01 30.33 -15.60
C PRO A 28 -7.34 30.61 -16.95
N SER A 29 -6.09 31.07 -16.94
CA SER A 29 -5.27 31.10 -18.15
C SER A 29 -3.80 30.91 -17.84
N SER A 30 -3.40 29.66 -17.61
CA SER A 30 -2.04 29.14 -17.87
C SER A 30 -2.01 27.62 -17.64
N ALA A 31 -2.65 26.88 -18.53
CA ALA A 31 -2.39 25.45 -18.69
C ALA A 31 -1.86 25.23 -20.11
N SER A 32 -0.53 25.22 -20.26
CA SER A 32 0.11 24.76 -21.49
C SER A 32 0.00 23.24 -21.54
N ILE A 33 -1.04 22.74 -22.21
CA ILE A 33 -1.16 21.33 -22.59
C ILE A 33 -0.22 21.07 -23.77
N VAL A 34 0.79 20.23 -23.54
CA VAL A 34 1.54 19.55 -24.61
C VAL A 34 0.80 18.24 -24.90
N LEU A 35 -0.01 18.23 -25.96
CA LEU A 35 -0.70 17.06 -26.47
C LEU A 35 0.29 16.24 -27.31
N MET A 36 0.79 15.12 -26.78
CA MET A 36 1.40 14.06 -27.60
C MET A 36 0.31 13.07 -28.01
N ALA A 37 0.09 12.98 -29.32
CA ALA A 37 -0.82 12.03 -29.94
C ALA A 37 -0.21 10.62 -29.96
N ALA A 38 -0.99 9.61 -29.57
CA ALA A 38 -0.74 8.22 -29.92
C ALA A 38 -1.97 7.63 -30.61
N ILE A 39 -1.71 7.07 -31.78
CA ILE A 39 -2.61 6.42 -32.73
C ILE A 39 -2.73 4.94 -32.35
N GLY A 40 -3.94 4.38 -32.37
CA GLY A 40 -4.13 2.93 -32.24
C GLY A 40 -5.58 2.52 -32.48
N ALA A 41 -5.92 2.22 -33.73
CA ALA A 41 -7.23 1.76 -34.17
C ALA A 41 -7.37 0.23 -34.06
N ALA A 42 -8.55 -0.26 -33.65
CA ALA A 42 -9.07 -1.58 -34.04
C ALA A 42 -10.59 -1.63 -33.90
N ALA A 43 -11.29 -1.52 -35.03
CA ALA A 43 -12.60 -2.14 -35.28
C ALA A 43 -12.31 -3.48 -36.00
N CYS A 44 -13.09 -4.56 -35.92
CA CYS A 44 -14.52 -4.68 -36.21
C CYS A 44 -15.10 -5.99 -35.65
N LEU A 45 -16.43 -5.96 -35.45
CA LEU A 45 -17.37 -7.07 -35.29
C LEU A 45 -17.39 -8.09 -36.45
N GLY A 46 -17.88 -9.30 -36.15
CA GLY A 46 -18.51 -10.27 -37.07
C GLY A 46 -18.57 -11.66 -36.40
N ASP A 47 -19.65 -12.06 -35.73
CA ASP A 47 -20.96 -12.59 -36.20
C ASP A 47 -20.91 -14.01 -36.80
N GLY A 48 -21.58 -14.95 -36.11
CA GLY A 48 -22.32 -16.07 -36.69
C GLY A 48 -21.58 -17.35 -37.10
N LYS A 49 -21.94 -18.48 -36.49
CA LYS A 49 -22.92 -19.44 -37.03
C LYS A 49 -22.61 -20.91 -36.70
N ASP A 50 -23.69 -21.60 -36.37
CA ASP A 50 -23.90 -23.00 -36.03
C ASP A 50 -23.13 -24.03 -36.87
N ALA A 51 -22.71 -25.11 -36.21
CA ALA A 51 -22.65 -26.43 -36.84
C ALA A 51 -22.89 -27.55 -35.81
N ASP A 52 -23.72 -28.47 -36.28
CA ASP A 52 -24.26 -29.70 -35.73
C ASP A 52 -23.32 -30.63 -34.94
N GLY A 53 -23.99 -31.48 -34.14
CA GLY A 53 -23.36 -32.39 -33.20
C GLY A 53 -22.86 -33.71 -33.77
N ASP A 54 -22.31 -34.51 -32.87
CA ASP A 54 -22.38 -35.96 -32.96
C ASP A 54 -22.26 -36.58 -31.56
N THR A 55 -22.88 -37.73 -31.52
CA THR A 55 -23.25 -38.62 -30.45
C THR A 55 -22.07 -39.41 -29.86
N GLY A 56 -22.21 -39.74 -28.57
CA GLY A 56 -21.88 -41.05 -28.06
C GLY A 56 -20.39 -41.40 -27.87
N ARG A 57 -20.04 -41.78 -26.64
CA ARG A 57 -19.99 -43.21 -26.26
C ARG A 57 -18.99 -43.39 -25.13
N GLU A 58 -19.54 -43.86 -24.03
CA GLU A 58 -18.85 -44.45 -22.88
C GLU A 58 -18.01 -45.64 -23.35
N THR A 59 -16.78 -45.76 -22.85
CA THR A 59 -16.27 -47.05 -22.35
C THR A 59 -15.07 -46.82 -21.45
N SER A 60 -15.28 -47.15 -20.19
CA SER A 60 -14.29 -47.63 -19.25
C SER A 60 -13.45 -48.74 -19.88
N PHE A 61 -12.13 -48.69 -19.71
CA PHE A 61 -11.29 -49.87 -19.84
C PHE A 61 -10.17 -49.82 -18.81
N GLU A 62 -10.37 -50.55 -17.72
CA GLU A 62 -9.31 -51.04 -16.87
C GLU A 62 -8.48 -52.07 -17.65
N ARG A 63 -7.15 -52.00 -17.51
CA ARG A 63 -6.21 -53.13 -17.55
C ARG A 63 -4.87 -52.61 -17.02
N ASP A 64 -4.49 -52.99 -15.81
CA ASP A 64 -3.91 -54.28 -15.39
C ASP A 64 -2.38 -54.23 -15.43
N SER A 65 -1.84 -54.17 -14.20
CA SER A 65 -0.68 -54.89 -13.65
C SER A 65 0.38 -55.46 -14.59
N GLY A 66 1.65 -55.31 -14.18
CA GLY A 66 2.70 -56.22 -14.66
C GLY A 66 4.12 -55.71 -14.52
N ASP A 67 4.61 -55.73 -13.28
CA ASP A 67 5.97 -56.03 -12.84
C ASP A 67 7.16 -56.21 -13.84
N SER A 68 8.31 -55.69 -13.37
CA SER A 68 9.54 -56.46 -13.10
C SER A 68 10.78 -56.35 -14.01
N TRP A 69 11.78 -55.67 -13.45
CA TRP A 69 13.19 -56.03 -13.18
C TRP A 69 14.20 -56.48 -14.28
N ALA A 70 15.39 -55.87 -14.11
CA ALA A 70 16.75 -56.25 -14.52
C ALA A 70 17.12 -55.95 -15.99
N ASP A 71 18.34 -55.55 -16.36
CA ASP A 71 19.65 -55.75 -15.74
C ASP A 71 20.71 -54.84 -16.43
N SER A 72 21.70 -54.42 -15.63
CA SER A 72 23.13 -54.17 -15.91
C SER A 72 23.65 -53.58 -17.23
N GLY A 73 24.55 -52.59 -17.08
CA GLY A 73 25.65 -52.42 -18.03
C GLY A 73 26.49 -51.14 -17.92
N SER A 74 27.67 -51.28 -17.29
CA SER A 74 28.94 -50.59 -17.60
C SER A 74 28.99 -49.06 -17.48
N GLY A 75 29.78 -48.48 -16.57
CA GLY A 75 31.23 -48.67 -16.49
C GLY A 75 31.91 -47.67 -17.44
N GLY A 76 32.27 -46.51 -16.90
CA GLY A 76 32.93 -45.41 -17.62
C GLY A 76 33.54 -44.44 -16.63
N GLU A 77 34.74 -44.75 -16.16
CA GLU A 77 35.61 -43.88 -15.40
C GLU A 77 36.13 -42.77 -16.33
N GLY A 78 35.83 -41.52 -15.99
CA GLY A 78 36.34 -40.34 -16.66
C GLY A 78 36.88 -39.38 -15.62
N GLU A 79 38.19 -39.46 -15.38
CA GLU A 79 38.95 -38.50 -14.59
C GLU A 79 39.06 -37.19 -15.40
N GLY A 80 38.39 -36.14 -14.92
CA GLY A 80 38.48 -34.79 -15.45
C GLY A 80 38.76 -33.84 -14.29
N GLU A 81 40.04 -33.62 -14.00
CA GLU A 81 40.51 -32.56 -13.11
C GLU A 81 40.28 -31.21 -13.81
N GLY A 82 39.29 -30.47 -13.34
CA GLY A 82 39.01 -29.09 -13.73
C GLY A 82 38.92 -28.23 -12.48
N GLU A 83 40.07 -27.74 -12.03
CA GLU A 83 40.17 -26.67 -11.04
C GLU A 83 39.64 -25.37 -11.67
N GLY A 84 38.37 -25.08 -11.39
CA GLY A 84 37.74 -23.81 -11.67
C GLY A 84 37.46 -23.09 -10.37
N GLU A 85 38.45 -22.38 -9.84
CA GLU A 85 38.26 -21.37 -8.81
C GLU A 85 37.49 -20.20 -9.44
N GLY A 86 36.17 -20.25 -9.31
CA GLY A 86 35.26 -19.16 -9.62
C GLY A 86 34.77 -18.53 -8.33
N GLU A 87 35.63 -17.77 -7.64
CA GLU A 87 35.20 -16.79 -6.64
C GLU A 87 34.52 -15.64 -7.38
N GLY A 88 33.25 -15.83 -7.70
CA GLY A 88 32.34 -14.77 -8.11
C GLY A 88 31.66 -14.22 -6.86
N GLU A 89 32.37 -13.42 -6.08
CA GLU A 89 31.74 -12.47 -5.17
C GLU A 89 31.08 -11.39 -6.04
N GLY A 90 29.91 -11.72 -6.57
CA GLY A 90 28.95 -10.73 -7.04
C GLY A 90 28.29 -10.14 -5.81
N GLU A 91 28.94 -9.16 -5.19
CA GLU A 91 28.23 -8.15 -4.42
C GLU A 91 27.33 -7.43 -5.41
N GLY A 92 26.12 -7.98 -5.61
CA GLY A 92 25.02 -7.22 -6.15
C GLY A 92 24.74 -6.13 -5.14
N GLU A 93 25.40 -4.98 -5.32
CA GLU A 93 24.92 -3.72 -4.79
C GLU A 93 23.57 -3.48 -5.46
N GLY A 94 22.53 -4.11 -4.91
CA GLY A 94 21.15 -3.77 -5.21
C GLY A 94 21.04 -2.28 -4.94
N GLU A 95 20.73 -1.54 -6.00
CA GLU A 95 20.52 -0.11 -5.97
C GLU A 95 19.51 0.18 -4.86
N SER A 96 19.99 0.70 -3.73
CA SER A 96 19.14 0.92 -2.56
C SER A 96 18.11 1.97 -2.95
N ALA A 97 16.87 1.55 -3.18
CA ALA A 97 15.78 2.46 -3.47
C ALA A 97 15.72 3.56 -2.39
N GLU A 98 15.50 4.79 -2.82
CA GLU A 98 15.40 5.93 -1.92
C GLU A 98 14.32 5.66 -0.85
N THR A 99 14.70 5.83 0.42
CA THR A 99 13.73 5.77 1.52
C THR A 99 13.02 7.09 1.65
N ILE A 100 11.70 7.05 1.62
CA ILE A 100 10.83 8.22 1.64
C ILE A 100 10.10 8.26 2.98
N ASP A 101 10.22 9.38 3.69
CA ASP A 101 9.44 9.68 4.89
C ASP A 101 8.16 10.44 4.51
N THR A 102 7.01 9.87 4.86
CA THR A 102 5.69 10.45 4.59
C THR A 102 4.95 10.72 5.90
N VAL A 103 4.26 11.86 5.96
CA VAL A 103 3.34 12.20 7.05
C VAL A 103 1.98 12.53 6.45
N ILE A 104 0.93 11.87 6.95
CA ILE A 104 -0.46 12.10 6.51
C ILE A 104 -1.27 12.60 7.70
N ASP A 105 -1.94 13.74 7.49
CA ASP A 105 -3.00 14.21 8.38
C ASP A 105 -4.28 13.41 8.12
N ALA A 106 -4.51 12.42 8.98
CA ALA A 106 -5.70 11.58 9.06
C ALA A 106 -6.51 11.93 10.32
N THR A 107 -6.51 13.21 10.74
CA THR A 107 -7.23 13.65 11.94
C THR A 107 -8.75 13.62 11.81
N ASP A 108 -9.26 13.64 10.57
CA ASP A 108 -10.69 13.55 10.27
C ASP A 108 -11.27 12.18 10.66
N TYR A 109 -12.51 12.15 11.15
CA TYR A 109 -13.20 10.93 11.58
C TYR A 109 -14.11 10.35 10.49
N GLU A 110 -14.34 11.08 9.40
CA GLU A 110 -15.25 10.71 8.31
C GLU A 110 -14.50 10.59 6.99
N ALA A 111 -13.49 11.44 6.75
CA ALA A 111 -12.68 11.41 5.55
C ALA A 111 -11.57 10.35 5.61
N TRP A 112 -11.37 9.66 4.49
CA TRP A 112 -10.26 8.75 4.26
C TRP A 112 -9.22 9.39 3.35
N GLN A 113 -7.98 9.41 3.82
CA GLN A 113 -6.83 9.93 3.10
C GLN A 113 -6.18 8.79 2.33
N ARG A 114 -6.34 8.78 1.02
CA ARG A 114 -5.82 7.73 0.14
C ARG A 114 -4.47 8.14 -0.41
N TYR A 115 -3.50 7.25 -0.32
CA TYR A 115 -2.14 7.46 -0.77
C TYR A 115 -1.77 6.40 -1.81
N ASP A 116 -1.05 6.86 -2.83
CA ASP A 116 -0.55 6.07 -3.93
C ASP A 116 0.97 6.20 -3.96
N PHE A 117 1.68 5.07 -3.87
CA PHE A 117 3.14 5.06 -3.69
C PHE A 117 3.86 5.50 -4.96
N GLU A 118 3.31 5.25 -6.13
CA GLU A 118 3.86 5.58 -7.43
C GLU A 118 3.79 7.09 -7.71
N SER A 119 2.67 7.73 -7.36
CA SER A 119 2.49 9.18 -7.50
C SER A 119 3.10 10.00 -6.37
N LEU A 120 3.52 9.34 -5.27
CA LEU A 120 4.05 9.98 -4.07
C LEU A 120 3.06 10.99 -3.45
N ASN A 121 1.76 10.74 -3.58
CA ASN A 121 0.76 11.74 -3.25
C ASN A 121 -0.54 11.16 -2.70
N LEU A 122 -1.32 12.06 -2.10
CA LEU A 122 -2.71 11.78 -1.81
C LEU A 122 -3.54 11.86 -3.09
N VAL A 123 -4.45 10.92 -3.25
CA VAL A 123 -5.26 10.74 -4.46
C VAL A 123 -6.76 10.67 -4.10
N ALA A 124 -7.61 10.94 -5.09
CA ALA A 124 -9.06 10.78 -4.93
C ALA A 124 -9.45 9.30 -5.03
N GLU A 125 -10.58 8.92 -4.43
CA GLU A 125 -11.10 7.53 -4.43
C GLU A 125 -11.26 6.90 -5.81
N ALA A 126 -11.58 7.71 -6.83
CA ALA A 126 -11.74 7.23 -8.20
C ALA A 126 -10.41 7.00 -8.94
N GLN A 127 -9.27 7.32 -8.32
CA GLN A 127 -7.94 7.07 -8.87
C GLN A 127 -7.34 5.79 -8.25
N PRO A 128 -6.31 5.18 -8.87
CA PRO A 128 -5.52 4.16 -8.20
C PRO A 128 -4.99 4.70 -6.87
N TRP A 129 -5.19 3.92 -5.80
CA TRP A 129 -4.68 4.18 -4.46
C TRP A 129 -4.25 2.85 -3.86
N ASP A 130 -3.24 2.86 -2.98
CA ASP A 130 -2.71 1.63 -2.39
C ASP A 130 -3.17 1.45 -0.95
N ILE A 131 -3.03 2.52 -0.17
CA ILE A 131 -3.44 2.56 1.24
C ILE A 131 -4.37 3.74 1.50
N ALA A 132 -5.33 3.55 2.39
CA ALA A 132 -6.22 4.59 2.88
C ALA A 132 -6.08 4.73 4.39
N LEU A 133 -5.98 5.95 4.90
CA LEU A 133 -5.77 6.25 6.31
C LEU A 133 -6.92 7.11 6.84
N GLN A 134 -7.48 6.71 7.97
CA GLN A 134 -8.44 7.48 8.75
C GLN A 134 -8.18 7.23 10.23
N ARG A 135 -7.92 8.30 11.00
CA ARG A 135 -7.50 8.17 12.39
C ARG A 135 -6.32 7.19 12.48
N TYR A 136 -6.45 6.10 13.24
CA TYR A 136 -5.43 5.04 13.34
C TYR A 136 -5.72 3.85 12.40
N CYS A 137 -6.84 3.88 11.68
CA CYS A 137 -7.24 2.84 10.74
C CYS A 137 -6.51 3.01 9.42
N ILE A 138 -6.01 1.89 8.90
CA ILE A 138 -5.27 1.84 7.64
C ILE A 138 -5.81 0.66 6.86
N HIS A 139 -6.34 0.95 5.66
CA HIS A 139 -6.86 -0.05 4.74
C HIS A 139 -5.96 -0.21 3.54
N LEU A 140 -5.96 -1.42 2.98
CA LEU A 140 -5.43 -1.72 1.66
C LEU A 140 -6.53 -1.52 0.61
N ASN A 141 -6.15 -1.14 -0.61
CA ASN A 141 -7.05 -1.21 -1.77
C ASN A 141 -7.19 -2.66 -2.27
N GLY A 142 -7.63 -3.54 -1.38
CA GLY A 142 -7.77 -4.95 -1.63
C GLY A 142 -8.81 -5.59 -0.71
N GLY A 143 -9.24 -6.79 -1.08
CA GLY A 143 -10.19 -7.57 -0.29
C GLY A 143 -11.53 -6.87 -0.12
N VAL A 144 -11.93 -6.59 1.13
CA VAL A 144 -13.25 -5.98 1.42
C VAL A 144 -13.27 -4.45 1.32
N ASN A 145 -12.10 -3.80 1.28
CA ASN A 145 -11.98 -2.34 1.32
C ASN A 145 -11.62 -1.72 -0.04
N GLY A 146 -11.36 -2.53 -1.05
CA GLY A 146 -11.02 -2.07 -2.39
C GLY A 146 -10.91 -3.18 -3.42
N ASP A 147 -11.01 -2.82 -4.69
CA ASP A 147 -10.91 -3.73 -5.84
C ASP A 147 -9.57 -3.63 -6.59
N GLY A 148 -8.62 -2.85 -6.06
CA GLY A 148 -7.28 -2.67 -6.64
C GLY A 148 -6.37 -3.88 -6.56
N GLY A 149 -6.74 -4.91 -5.78
CA GLY A 149 -5.96 -6.15 -5.65
C GLY A 149 -4.68 -6.00 -4.82
N VAL A 150 -4.60 -4.97 -3.98
CA VAL A 150 -3.46 -4.74 -3.10
C VAL A 150 -3.39 -5.82 -2.04
N GLU A 151 -2.22 -6.41 -1.89
CA GLU A 151 -1.92 -7.44 -0.90
C GLU A 151 -0.66 -7.05 -0.12
N ALA A 152 -0.50 -7.60 1.06
CA ALA A 152 0.61 -7.31 1.93
C ALA A 152 1.15 -8.54 2.65
N VAL A 153 2.41 -8.47 3.04
CA VAL A 153 3.12 -9.47 3.85
C VAL A 153 3.66 -8.77 5.07
N VAL A 154 3.25 -9.24 6.24
CA VAL A 154 3.65 -8.66 7.52
C VAL A 154 4.86 -9.42 8.07
N ILE A 155 5.92 -8.68 8.43
CA ILE A 155 7.14 -9.23 9.02
C ILE A 155 7.35 -8.58 10.40
N ASP A 156 6.78 -9.22 11.42
CA ASP A 156 6.87 -8.73 12.80
C ASP A 156 8.29 -8.84 13.37
N GLY A 157 8.73 -7.80 14.08
CA GLY A 157 10.05 -7.70 14.69
C GLY A 157 11.18 -7.37 13.72
N ALA A 158 10.91 -7.26 12.42
CA ALA A 158 11.90 -6.88 11.42
C ALA A 158 12.33 -5.43 11.56
N ARG A 159 13.57 -5.14 11.16
CA ARG A 159 14.05 -3.77 10.95
C ARG A 159 13.87 -3.39 9.50
N PHE A 160 13.50 -2.14 9.25
CA PHE A 160 13.31 -1.63 7.90
C PHE A 160 14.48 -1.90 6.97
N ASP A 161 15.72 -1.73 7.44
CA ASP A 161 16.93 -1.88 6.63
C ASP A 161 17.28 -3.34 6.33
N ASP A 162 16.75 -4.29 7.12
CA ASP A 162 17.00 -5.73 6.95
C ASP A 162 16.05 -6.36 5.92
N VAL A 163 14.93 -5.70 5.59
CA VAL A 163 13.96 -6.18 4.60
C VAL A 163 14.34 -5.71 3.20
N THR A 164 14.52 -6.65 2.29
CA THR A 164 15.02 -6.46 0.93
C THR A 164 14.12 -7.12 -0.11
N SER A 165 14.47 -7.01 -1.39
CA SER A 165 13.76 -7.69 -2.49
C SER A 165 13.78 -9.22 -2.36
N SER A 166 14.76 -9.79 -1.64
CA SER A 166 14.82 -11.24 -1.38
C SER A 166 13.75 -11.73 -0.41
N ASP A 167 13.14 -10.83 0.38
CA ASP A 167 12.09 -11.15 1.33
C ASP A 167 10.69 -11.09 0.70
N VAL A 168 10.58 -10.63 -0.55
CA VAL A 168 9.31 -10.58 -1.29
C VAL A 168 8.90 -12.00 -1.68
N PRO A 169 7.78 -12.53 -1.15
CA PRO A 169 7.33 -13.88 -1.50
C PRO A 169 6.88 -13.95 -2.97
N PRO A 170 6.97 -15.12 -3.61
CA PRO A 170 6.47 -15.31 -4.97
C PRO A 170 4.95 -15.07 -5.06
N ASP A 171 4.47 -14.84 -6.28
CA ASP A 171 3.05 -14.63 -6.54
C ASP A 171 2.21 -15.84 -6.11
N GLY A 172 1.10 -15.58 -5.43
CA GLY A 172 0.19 -16.62 -4.93
C GLY A 172 0.67 -17.34 -3.67
N ASP A 173 1.77 -16.91 -3.04
CA ASP A 173 2.17 -17.38 -1.71
C ASP A 173 1.09 -17.02 -0.67
N ALA A 174 0.84 -17.93 0.27
CA ALA A 174 -0.16 -17.73 1.33
C ALA A 174 0.24 -16.65 2.35
N ALA A 175 1.48 -16.18 2.33
CA ALA A 175 1.95 -15.03 3.10
C ALA A 175 1.32 -13.72 2.63
N TRP A 176 0.91 -13.62 1.36
CA TRP A 176 0.16 -12.48 0.85
C TRP A 176 -1.24 -12.49 1.45
N VAL A 177 -1.57 -11.44 2.18
CA VAL A 177 -2.87 -11.22 2.81
C VAL A 177 -3.44 -9.88 2.38
N THR A 178 -4.76 -9.79 2.39
CA THR A 178 -5.49 -8.54 2.13
C THR A 178 -6.50 -8.30 3.24
N ASP A 179 -7.06 -7.09 3.28
CA ASP A 179 -8.12 -6.74 4.21
C ASP A 179 -9.31 -7.69 4.09
N SER A 180 -9.79 -8.15 5.24
CA SER A 180 -10.87 -9.12 5.36
C SER A 180 -12.01 -8.57 6.21
N ALA A 181 -13.23 -9.08 6.01
CA ALA A 181 -14.34 -8.71 6.87
C ALA A 181 -14.18 -9.36 8.24
N ASP A 182 -14.29 -8.56 9.30
CA ASP A 182 -14.43 -9.03 10.68
C ASP A 182 -15.75 -8.50 11.26
N PRO A 183 -16.86 -9.26 11.18
CA PRO A 183 -18.17 -8.80 11.62
C PRO A 183 -18.30 -8.65 13.14
N GLU A 184 -17.38 -9.24 13.91
CA GLU A 184 -17.37 -9.14 15.38
C GLU A 184 -16.45 -8.00 15.87
N GLY A 185 -15.66 -7.43 14.97
CA GLY A 185 -14.70 -6.38 15.24
C GLY A 185 -15.25 -4.95 15.07
N ASP A 186 -14.35 -3.98 15.23
CA ASP A 186 -14.62 -2.59 14.90
C ASP A 186 -14.84 -2.45 13.39
N PRO A 187 -15.98 -1.92 12.94
CA PRO A 187 -16.34 -1.89 11.53
C PRO A 187 -15.43 -0.97 10.68
N SER A 188 -14.63 -0.10 11.30
CA SER A 188 -13.72 0.82 10.59
C SER A 188 -12.29 0.29 10.44
N CYS A 189 -11.93 -0.77 11.16
CA CYS A 189 -10.52 -1.12 11.38
C CYS A 189 -10.26 -2.62 11.47
N SER A 190 -11.23 -3.40 11.95
CA SER A 190 -11.04 -4.83 12.20
C SER A 190 -10.99 -5.63 10.90
N GLY A 191 -10.12 -6.64 10.89
CA GLY A 191 -9.86 -7.44 9.69
C GLY A 191 -8.93 -6.78 8.67
N ALA A 192 -8.53 -5.52 8.88
CA ALA A 192 -7.51 -4.87 8.07
C ALA A 192 -6.12 -5.44 8.38
N VAL A 193 -5.26 -5.58 7.36
CA VAL A 193 -3.89 -6.12 7.53
C VAL A 193 -3.08 -5.25 8.48
N PHE A 194 -3.28 -3.94 8.39
CA PHE A 194 -2.64 -2.99 9.28
C PHE A 194 -3.36 -2.84 10.63
N GLY A 195 -4.47 -3.53 10.92
CA GLY A 195 -5.24 -3.33 12.16
C GLY A 195 -4.46 -3.48 13.48
N ASP A 196 -3.30 -4.14 13.45
CA ASP A 196 -2.42 -4.39 14.61
C ASP A 196 -1.04 -3.68 14.49
N TRP A 197 -0.97 -2.54 13.79
CA TRP A 197 0.29 -1.80 13.57
C TRP A 197 0.84 -1.09 14.82
N PHE A 198 0.06 -1.00 15.90
CA PHE A 198 0.42 -0.30 17.13
C PHE A 198 0.07 -1.11 18.39
N ASP A 199 0.80 -0.86 19.47
CA ASP A 199 0.44 -1.24 20.83
C ASP A 199 -0.35 -0.11 21.49
N TYR A 200 -1.47 -0.47 22.11
CA TYR A 200 -2.32 0.47 22.85
C TYR A 200 -2.12 0.33 24.36
N ASP A 201 -1.62 1.38 25.00
CA ASP A 201 -1.54 1.45 26.46
C ASP A 201 -2.86 1.95 27.05
N THR A 202 -3.59 1.06 27.70
CA THR A 202 -4.88 1.37 28.35
C THR A 202 -4.79 2.31 29.54
N ALA A 203 -3.61 2.48 30.17
CA ALA A 203 -3.43 3.38 31.30
C ALA A 203 -3.21 4.83 30.85
N THR A 204 -2.50 5.02 29.74
CA THR A 204 -2.16 6.35 29.20
C THR A 204 -2.96 6.71 27.96
N HIS A 205 -3.75 5.78 27.41
CA HIS A 205 -4.47 5.90 26.15
C HIS A 205 -3.55 6.27 24.96
N THR A 206 -2.31 5.80 24.99
CA THR A 206 -1.28 6.11 23.98
C THR A 206 -1.11 4.95 23.00
N LEU A 207 -1.00 5.27 21.72
CA LEU A 207 -0.71 4.32 20.65
C LEU A 207 0.76 4.40 20.30
N THR A 208 1.48 3.29 20.36
CA THR A 208 2.91 3.21 20.02
C THR A 208 3.09 2.27 18.83
N PRO A 209 3.70 2.69 17.71
CA PRO A 209 3.94 1.80 16.58
C PRO A 209 4.74 0.56 17.00
N LYS A 210 4.34 -0.62 16.50
CA LYS A 210 5.10 -1.86 16.73
C LYS A 210 6.34 -1.90 15.84
N PRO A 211 7.44 -2.53 16.28
CA PRO A 211 8.59 -2.78 15.42
C PRO A 211 8.23 -3.85 14.39
N ARG A 212 7.67 -3.45 13.26
CA ARG A 212 7.27 -4.33 12.17
C ARG A 212 7.51 -3.65 10.83
N VAL A 213 7.85 -4.45 9.83
CA VAL A 213 7.88 -4.02 8.44
C VAL A 213 6.82 -4.79 7.69
N THR A 214 6.06 -4.11 6.86
CA THR A 214 5.10 -4.74 5.97
C THR A 214 5.56 -4.52 4.53
N ILE A 215 5.58 -5.58 3.73
CA ILE A 215 5.71 -5.47 2.28
C ILE A 215 4.31 -5.31 1.72
N VAL A 216 4.07 -4.31 0.89
CA VAL A 216 2.80 -4.08 0.19
C VAL A 216 3.07 -4.21 -1.30
N ARG A 217 2.21 -4.95 -2.00
CA ARG A 217 2.18 -4.98 -3.47
C ARG A 217 1.13 -3.97 -3.91
N THR A 218 1.57 -2.88 -4.54
CA THR A 218 0.72 -1.78 -5.01
C THR A 218 -0.26 -2.24 -6.11
N VAL A 219 -1.21 -1.38 -6.47
CA VAL A 219 -2.16 -1.63 -7.56
C VAL A 219 -1.44 -1.90 -8.89
N GLU A 220 -0.30 -1.25 -9.12
CA GLU A 220 0.57 -1.43 -10.28
C GLU A 220 1.46 -2.68 -10.19
N GLY A 221 1.46 -3.37 -9.04
CA GLY A 221 2.23 -4.58 -8.78
C GLY A 221 3.65 -4.34 -8.30
N MET A 222 4.01 -3.11 -7.93
CA MET A 222 5.31 -2.79 -7.35
C MET A 222 5.34 -3.20 -5.87
N PRO A 223 6.30 -4.03 -5.43
CA PRO A 223 6.48 -4.28 -4.01
C PRO A 223 7.16 -3.08 -3.35
N VAL A 224 6.59 -2.58 -2.26
CA VAL A 224 7.17 -1.55 -1.39
C VAL A 224 7.25 -2.10 0.04
N LYS A 225 8.30 -1.74 0.79
CA LYS A 225 8.32 -1.95 2.24
C LYS A 225 7.86 -0.70 2.97
N ILE A 226 7.07 -0.84 4.02
CA ILE A 226 6.58 0.24 4.86
C ILE A 226 6.83 -0.07 6.35
N GLU A 227 7.24 0.96 7.10
CA GLU A 227 7.31 0.93 8.57
C GLU A 227 6.65 2.20 9.13
N PHE A 228 5.71 2.01 10.06
CA PHE A 228 5.06 3.11 10.78
C PHE A 228 5.92 3.57 11.95
N MET A 229 6.08 4.88 12.07
CA MET A 229 7.03 5.51 12.98
C MET A 229 6.34 6.37 14.05
N ASP A 230 5.16 6.94 13.76
CA ASP A 230 4.41 7.74 14.72
C ASP A 230 2.91 7.82 14.34
N TYR A 231 2.08 8.11 15.35
CA TYR A 231 0.65 8.42 15.22
C TYR A 231 0.33 9.88 15.61
N TYR A 232 1.25 10.54 16.31
CA TYR A 232 1.07 11.88 16.85
C TYR A 232 2.01 12.85 16.14
N ASP A 233 1.62 14.12 16.06
CA ASP A 233 2.53 15.19 15.65
C ASP A 233 3.50 15.58 16.79
N GLY A 234 4.42 16.49 16.51
CA GLY A 234 5.37 17.01 17.51
C GLY A 234 4.74 17.78 18.68
N SER A 235 3.43 18.07 18.62
CA SER A 235 2.65 18.68 19.71
C SER A 235 1.81 17.66 20.48
N GLY A 236 1.80 16.39 20.09
CA GLY A 236 0.98 15.33 20.67
C GLY A 236 -0.43 15.22 20.07
N THR A 237 -0.71 15.87 18.94
CA THR A 237 -2.02 15.76 18.26
C THR A 237 -2.12 14.42 17.55
N SER A 238 -3.06 13.59 17.98
CA SER A 238 -3.36 12.28 17.36
C SER A 238 -3.86 12.40 15.92
N GLY A 239 -3.60 11.40 15.09
CA GLY A 239 -4.10 11.33 13.72
C GLY A 239 -3.11 11.84 12.68
N HIS A 240 -1.85 12.07 13.06
CA HIS A 240 -0.77 12.40 12.14
C HIS A 240 0.12 11.17 11.99
N ILE A 241 -0.22 10.32 11.02
CA ILE A 241 0.51 9.08 10.82
C ILE A 241 1.80 9.39 10.07
N ARG A 242 2.94 9.06 10.69
CA ARG A 242 4.26 9.09 10.07
C ARG A 242 4.68 7.68 9.73
N PHE A 243 5.10 7.46 8.50
CA PHE A 243 5.70 6.21 8.06
C PHE A 243 6.85 6.48 7.12
N ARG A 244 7.77 5.52 7.05
CA ARG A 244 8.78 5.49 6.00
C ARG A 244 8.54 4.30 5.10
N TRP A 245 8.89 4.44 3.83
CA TRP A 245 8.76 3.37 2.87
C TRP A 245 9.84 3.46 1.78
N ALA A 246 10.05 2.35 1.08
CA ALA A 246 10.94 2.27 -0.06
C ALA A 246 10.44 1.19 -1.02
N ALA A 247 10.64 1.39 -2.33
CA ALA A 247 10.41 0.34 -3.31
C ALA A 247 11.41 -0.82 -3.08
N LEU A 248 10.95 -2.05 -3.28
CA LEU A 248 11.78 -3.24 -3.29
C LEU A 248 12.06 -3.61 -4.75
N THR A 249 13.00 -2.88 -5.36
CA THR A 249 13.42 -3.19 -6.73
C THR A 249 14.20 -4.51 -6.75
N PRO A 250 13.88 -5.42 -7.70
CA PRO A 250 14.61 -6.67 -7.87
C PRO A 250 16.06 -6.46 -8.33
#